data_AF-A0A8H6QI18-F1
#
_entry.id   AF-A0A8H6QI18-F1
#
_cell.length_a   1.000
_cell.length_b   1.000
_cell.length_c   1.000
_cell.angle_alpha   90.00
_cell.angle_beta   90.00
_cell.angle_gamma   90.00
#
_symmetry.space_group_name_H-M   'P 1'
#
loop_
_entity.id
_entity.type
_entity.pdbx_description
1 polymer ?
#
loop_
_entity_poly.entity_id
_entity_poly.type
_entity_poly.pdbx_seq_one_letter_code
_entity_poly.pdbx_strand_id
1 'polypeptide(L)'
;MASPSPPPPPFGHPTSSDVLLTATYQVSIEGFARIKTPEFPDGIPRNAIGKYLRTAIDVAEEARGTSSAKIALSLGPYGACMIPGQEYSGRYDAEHDSEETLLQWHLERLRLFLEADEKLRERVQYVAFETLPRLDEIRAVRRAIRAAGLNVPFWVSCVFPGEEPTLPDGSSIGQVVQAAVAEMAGSAVPWGVGINCTKIYKLDGLVREFGEEVASAVGKGRVEAVPSLVLYPDGTNGEVYNTTTQMWEKREGFRSGESGPWESQLAQVVANARAKGPFTSFLVGGCCKASHNDIRKLAEQLKSE
;
A
#
# COMPACT_ATOMS: atom_id res chain seq x y z
N MET A 1 -7.60 -24.42 -33.87
CA MET A 1 -6.22 -24.04 -33.50
C MET A 1 -6.24 -22.55 -33.22
N ALA A 2 -6.28 -22.16 -31.94
CA ALA A 2 -6.20 -20.75 -31.57
C ALA A 2 -4.74 -20.32 -31.69
N SER A 3 -4.48 -19.28 -32.49
CA SER A 3 -3.15 -18.70 -32.61
C SER A 3 -2.68 -18.21 -31.24
N PRO A 4 -1.41 -18.45 -30.85
CA PRO A 4 -0.88 -17.90 -29.61
C PRO A 4 -0.92 -16.37 -29.69
N SER A 5 -1.41 -15.74 -28.63
CA SER A 5 -1.34 -14.30 -28.45
C SER A 5 0.12 -13.85 -28.57
N PRO A 6 0.41 -12.71 -29.23
CA PRO A 6 1.76 -12.19 -29.31
C PRO A 6 2.30 -11.92 -27.90
N PRO A 7 3.63 -12.08 -27.69
CA PRO A 7 4.24 -11.75 -26.41
C PRO A 7 3.99 -10.26 -26.09
N PRO A 8 3.82 -9.91 -24.80
CA PRO A 8 3.70 -8.51 -24.41
C PRO A 8 4.92 -7.74 -24.92
N PRO A 9 4.73 -6.48 -25.36
CA PRO A 9 5.86 -5.66 -25.78
C PRO A 9 6.89 -5.57 -24.64
N PRO A 10 8.20 -5.50 -24.95
CA PRO A 10 9.22 -5.28 -23.93
C PRO A 10 8.85 -4.05 -23.10
N PHE A 11 9.05 -4.13 -21.79
CA PHE A 11 8.77 -3.03 -20.87
C PHE A 11 9.37 -1.73 -21.45
N GLY A 12 8.50 -0.79 -21.82
CA GLY A 12 8.90 0.50 -22.36
C GLY A 12 9.83 1.23 -21.39
N HIS A 13 10.64 2.16 -21.91
CA HIS A 13 11.68 2.93 -21.22
C HIS A 13 11.60 2.92 -19.67
N PRO A 14 12.68 2.53 -18.98
CA PRO A 14 12.67 2.34 -17.54
C PRO A 14 12.10 3.59 -16.85
N THR A 15 11.02 3.37 -16.11
CA THR A 15 10.50 4.37 -15.19
C THR A 15 11.57 4.62 -14.13
N SER A 16 11.81 5.88 -13.80
CA SER A 16 12.81 6.25 -12.79
C SER A 16 12.26 6.10 -11.36
N SER A 17 11.56 5.01 -11.08
CA SER A 17 11.01 4.72 -9.77
C SER A 17 12.14 4.19 -8.88
N ASP A 18 12.33 4.80 -7.70
CA ASP A 18 13.31 4.32 -6.73
C ASP A 18 12.85 3.06 -5.98
N VAL A 19 11.55 2.78 -5.99
CA VAL A 19 10.92 1.61 -5.37
C VAL A 19 9.85 1.03 -6.31
N LEU A 20 9.85 -0.30 -6.47
CA LEU A 20 8.80 -1.06 -7.16
C LEU A 20 8.05 -1.95 -6.17
N LEU A 21 6.73 -1.98 -6.27
CA LEU A 21 5.89 -2.90 -5.51
C LEU A 21 5.72 -4.21 -6.28
N THR A 22 5.81 -5.35 -5.58
CA THR A 22 5.45 -6.66 -6.16
C THR A 22 3.94 -6.74 -6.45
N ALA A 23 3.54 -7.55 -7.42
CA ALA A 23 2.12 -7.78 -7.73
C ALA A 23 1.46 -8.77 -6.74
N THR A 24 1.48 -8.47 -5.44
CA THR A 24 1.12 -9.41 -4.36
C THR A 24 0.05 -8.89 -3.38
N TYR A 25 -0.56 -7.75 -3.69
CA TYR A 25 -1.53 -7.05 -2.84
C TYR A 25 -2.66 -7.96 -2.30
N GLN A 26 -3.20 -8.89 -3.11
CA GLN A 26 -4.28 -9.81 -2.73
C GLN A 26 -3.83 -11.27 -2.49
N VAL A 27 -2.53 -11.52 -2.33
CA VAL A 27 -2.03 -12.89 -2.06
C VAL A 27 -2.62 -13.40 -0.74
N SER A 28 -3.41 -14.47 -0.83
CA SER A 28 -4.03 -15.16 0.30
C SER A 28 -4.26 -16.64 -0.04
N ILE A 29 -4.23 -17.52 0.95
CA ILE A 29 -4.45 -18.96 0.73
C ILE A 29 -5.87 -19.19 0.20
N GLU A 30 -6.84 -18.50 0.76
CA GLU A 30 -8.24 -18.57 0.39
C GLU A 30 -8.45 -18.02 -1.03
N GLY A 31 -7.73 -16.96 -1.40
CA GLY A 31 -7.72 -16.43 -2.76
C GLY A 31 -7.25 -17.48 -3.78
N PHE A 32 -6.11 -18.12 -3.53
CA PHE A 32 -5.57 -19.18 -4.39
C PHE A 32 -6.49 -20.41 -4.45
N ALA A 33 -7.10 -20.81 -3.34
CA ALA A 33 -8.05 -21.92 -3.29
C ALA A 33 -9.32 -21.69 -4.13
N ARG A 34 -9.63 -20.43 -4.48
CA ARG A 34 -10.76 -20.10 -5.37
C ARG A 34 -10.37 -20.04 -6.86
N ILE A 35 -9.08 -19.98 -7.17
CA ILE A 35 -8.59 -19.88 -8.55
C ILE A 35 -8.57 -21.27 -9.18
N LYS A 36 -9.42 -21.47 -10.19
CA LYS A 36 -9.49 -22.72 -10.96
C LYS A 36 -8.69 -22.58 -12.25
N THR A 37 -7.80 -23.54 -12.49
CA THR A 37 -7.01 -23.64 -13.72
C THR A 37 -7.11 -25.06 -14.28
N PRO A 38 -6.67 -25.33 -15.52
CA PRO A 38 -6.58 -26.71 -16.02
C PRO A 38 -5.71 -27.63 -15.15
N GLU A 39 -4.67 -27.08 -14.49
CA GLU A 39 -3.79 -27.82 -13.56
C GLU A 39 -4.47 -28.03 -12.19
N PHE A 40 -5.28 -27.07 -11.75
CA PHE A 40 -5.94 -27.04 -10.45
C PHE A 40 -7.45 -26.79 -10.59
N PRO A 41 -8.23 -27.79 -11.02
CA PRO A 41 -9.67 -27.61 -11.27
C PRO A 41 -10.48 -27.31 -10.00
N ASP A 42 -9.97 -27.70 -8.84
CA ASP A 42 -10.62 -27.52 -7.53
C ASP A 42 -10.05 -26.35 -6.72
N GLY A 43 -9.15 -25.55 -7.30
CA GLY A 43 -8.43 -24.51 -6.58
C GLY A 43 -6.95 -24.80 -6.41
N ILE A 44 -6.12 -23.75 -6.37
CA ILE A 44 -4.67 -23.89 -6.17
C ILE A 44 -4.41 -24.22 -4.69
N PRO A 45 -3.84 -25.40 -4.36
CA PRO A 45 -3.59 -25.78 -2.98
C PRO A 45 -2.37 -25.04 -2.41
N ARG A 46 -2.29 -24.93 -1.07
CA ARG A 46 -1.25 -24.18 -0.35
C ARG A 46 0.18 -24.52 -0.79
N ASN A 47 0.48 -25.80 -0.99
CA ASN A 47 1.81 -26.26 -1.40
C ASN A 47 2.20 -25.85 -2.84
N ALA A 48 1.23 -25.48 -3.68
CA ALA A 48 1.47 -24.98 -5.03
C ALA A 48 1.60 -23.46 -5.09
N ILE A 49 1.19 -22.71 -4.04
CA ILE A 49 1.20 -21.25 -4.02
C ILE A 49 2.60 -20.68 -4.23
N GLY A 50 3.63 -21.30 -3.64
CA GLY A 50 4.99 -20.76 -3.62
C GLY A 50 5.58 -20.47 -5.01
N LYS A 51 5.16 -21.19 -6.07
CA LYS A 51 5.62 -20.90 -7.43
C LYS A 51 5.19 -19.52 -7.91
N TYR A 52 3.94 -19.14 -7.64
CA TYR A 52 3.39 -17.84 -8.02
C TYR A 52 4.00 -16.69 -7.22
N LEU A 53 4.32 -16.93 -5.95
CA LEU A 53 4.98 -15.93 -5.10
C LEU A 53 6.39 -15.61 -5.58
N ARG A 54 7.18 -16.63 -5.93
CA ARG A 54 8.49 -16.44 -6.56
C ARG A 54 8.38 -15.69 -7.88
N THR A 55 7.45 -16.09 -8.74
CA THR A 55 7.21 -15.42 -10.03
C THR A 55 6.87 -13.93 -9.85
N ALA A 56 6.09 -13.56 -8.83
CA ALA A 56 5.77 -12.15 -8.58
C ALA A 56 7.01 -11.33 -8.20
N ILE A 57 7.97 -11.92 -7.50
CA ILE A 57 9.25 -11.28 -7.17
C ILE A 57 10.18 -11.26 -8.39
N ASP A 58 10.25 -12.36 -9.15
CA ASP A 58 11.02 -12.46 -10.40
C ASP A 58 10.62 -11.36 -11.39
N VAL A 59 9.30 -11.14 -11.56
CA VAL A 59 8.76 -10.08 -12.43
C VAL A 59 9.17 -8.68 -11.95
N ALA A 60 9.18 -8.44 -10.63
CA ALA A 60 9.63 -7.16 -10.09
C ALA A 60 11.13 -6.93 -10.30
N GLU A 61 11.97 -7.97 -10.17
CA GLU A 61 13.40 -7.91 -10.46
C GLU A 61 13.70 -7.72 -11.96
N GLU A 62 12.94 -8.38 -12.82
CA GLU A 62 13.05 -8.21 -14.27
C GLU A 62 12.66 -6.77 -14.67
N ALA A 63 11.56 -6.25 -14.13
CA ALA A 63 11.12 -4.87 -14.35
C ALA A 63 12.13 -3.83 -13.81
N ARG A 64 12.78 -4.13 -12.68
CA ARG A 64 13.89 -3.32 -12.14
C ARG A 64 15.07 -3.28 -13.10
N GLY A 65 15.39 -4.39 -13.77
CA GLY A 65 16.51 -4.52 -14.69
C GLY A 65 17.85 -4.16 -14.03
N THR A 66 18.61 -3.27 -14.69
CA THR A 66 19.90 -2.78 -14.18
C THR A 66 19.78 -1.57 -13.24
N SER A 67 18.57 -1.09 -12.96
CA SER A 67 18.39 0.03 -12.03
C SER A 67 18.72 -0.35 -10.59
N SER A 68 19.03 0.66 -9.78
CA SER A 68 19.24 0.54 -8.34
C SER A 68 17.94 0.56 -7.52
N ALA A 69 16.77 0.50 -8.17
CA ALA A 69 15.48 0.57 -7.50
C ALA A 69 15.35 -0.57 -6.48
N LYS A 70 14.64 -0.31 -5.39
CA LYS A 70 14.35 -1.31 -4.36
C LYS A 70 13.05 -2.02 -4.66
N ILE A 71 12.91 -3.25 -4.19
CA ILE A 71 11.67 -4.00 -4.30
C ILE A 71 11.00 -4.02 -2.93
N ALA A 72 9.72 -3.67 -2.91
CA ALA A 72 8.87 -3.76 -1.76
C ALA A 72 7.82 -4.85 -1.96
N LEU A 73 7.73 -5.77 -0.99
CA LEU A 73 6.67 -6.77 -0.97
C LEU A 73 5.35 -6.09 -0.62
N SER A 74 4.45 -5.97 -1.60
CA SER A 74 3.14 -5.34 -1.43
C SER A 74 2.14 -6.29 -0.79
N LEU A 75 1.59 -5.87 0.34
CA LEU A 75 0.61 -6.63 1.11
C LEU A 75 -0.59 -5.76 1.49
N GLY A 76 -1.72 -5.98 0.81
CA GLY A 76 -3.00 -5.34 1.13
C GLY A 76 -3.66 -5.84 2.40
N PRO A 77 -4.77 -5.24 2.82
CA PRO A 77 -5.52 -5.68 4.00
C PRO A 77 -6.26 -7.00 3.73
N TYR A 78 -6.73 -7.64 4.81
CA TYR A 78 -7.65 -8.77 4.76
C TYR A 78 -8.87 -8.48 3.88
N GLY A 79 -9.44 -7.28 4.04
CA GLY A 79 -10.60 -6.83 3.26
C GLY A 79 -10.41 -6.92 1.74
N ALA A 80 -9.19 -6.74 1.23
CA ALA A 80 -8.91 -6.84 -0.20
C ALA A 80 -8.94 -8.30 -0.72
N CYS A 81 -8.87 -9.28 0.17
CA CYS A 81 -8.93 -10.71 -0.14
C CYS A 81 -10.34 -11.31 0.06
N MET A 82 -11.28 -10.53 0.58
CA MET A 82 -12.69 -10.91 0.74
C MET A 82 -13.45 -10.86 -0.59
N ILE A 83 -14.58 -11.56 -0.64
CA ILE A 83 -15.53 -11.49 -1.76
C ILE A 83 -16.93 -11.24 -1.20
N PRO A 84 -17.55 -10.07 -1.48
CA PRO A 84 -16.97 -8.90 -2.14
C PRO A 84 -15.87 -8.23 -1.30
N GLY A 85 -14.93 -7.54 -1.94
CA GLY A 85 -13.84 -6.81 -1.26
C GLY A 85 -14.35 -5.74 -0.29
N GLN A 86 -13.65 -5.57 0.84
CA GLN A 86 -14.03 -4.70 1.96
C GLN A 86 -12.89 -3.76 2.38
N GLU A 87 -11.84 -3.60 1.58
CA GLU A 87 -10.68 -2.74 1.89
C GLU A 87 -11.06 -1.25 2.03
N TYR A 88 -12.16 -0.80 1.44
CA TYR A 88 -12.66 0.57 1.58
C TYR A 88 -13.79 0.73 2.60
N SER A 89 -14.31 -0.37 3.17
CA SER A 89 -15.41 -0.35 4.15
C SER A 89 -14.97 -0.78 5.55
N GLY A 90 -13.91 -1.58 5.67
CA GLY A 90 -13.46 -2.19 6.92
C GLY A 90 -14.41 -3.26 7.49
N ARG A 91 -15.50 -3.62 6.79
CA ARG A 91 -16.52 -4.55 7.28
C ARG A 91 -16.14 -6.01 7.04
N TYR A 92 -15.28 -6.55 7.89
CA TYR A 92 -14.77 -7.91 7.77
C TYR A 92 -15.78 -8.94 8.29
N ASP A 93 -15.58 -10.20 7.96
CA ASP A 93 -16.36 -11.30 8.54
C ASP A 93 -15.99 -11.55 10.00
N ALA A 94 -16.86 -12.29 10.69
CA ALA A 94 -16.73 -12.57 12.11
C ALA A 94 -15.46 -13.37 12.47
N GLU A 95 -14.89 -14.13 11.52
CA GLU A 95 -13.66 -14.89 11.77
C GLU A 95 -12.44 -13.97 11.82
N HIS A 96 -12.47 -12.85 11.09
CA HIS A 96 -11.37 -11.88 10.96
C HIS A 96 -11.70 -10.51 11.57
N ASP A 97 -12.58 -10.48 12.57
CA ASP A 97 -13.02 -9.25 13.25
C ASP A 97 -12.25 -8.95 14.56
N SER A 98 -10.98 -9.36 14.64
CA SER A 98 -10.14 -9.08 15.80
C SER A 98 -8.67 -8.93 15.42
N GLU A 99 -7.91 -8.20 16.24
CA GLU A 99 -6.46 -8.06 16.06
C GLU A 99 -5.72 -9.41 16.03
N GLU A 100 -6.12 -10.37 16.87
CA GLU A 100 -5.42 -11.66 16.96
C GLU A 100 -5.67 -12.52 15.72
N THR A 101 -6.91 -12.58 15.24
CA THR A 101 -7.23 -13.34 14.01
C THR A 101 -6.57 -12.70 12.79
N LEU A 102 -6.58 -11.37 12.69
CA LEU A 102 -5.86 -10.63 11.65
C LEU A 102 -4.34 -10.83 11.72
N LEU A 103 -3.77 -10.90 12.93
CA LEU A 103 -2.34 -11.18 13.11
C LEU A 103 -2.01 -12.55 12.54
N GLN A 104 -2.77 -13.58 12.90
CA GLN A 104 -2.49 -14.94 12.43
C GLN A 104 -2.61 -15.01 10.91
N TRP A 105 -3.61 -14.34 10.33
CA TRP A 105 -3.79 -14.29 8.88
C TRP A 105 -2.61 -13.62 8.15
N HIS A 106 -2.17 -12.44 8.60
CA HIS A 106 -1.00 -11.77 8.03
C HIS A 106 0.30 -12.54 8.28
N LEU A 107 0.44 -13.20 9.43
CA LEU A 107 1.60 -14.03 9.76
C LEU A 107 1.70 -15.25 8.85
N GLU A 108 0.60 -15.95 8.60
CA GLU A 108 0.59 -17.08 7.67
C GLU A 108 0.95 -16.63 6.24
N ARG A 109 0.43 -15.48 5.82
CA ARG A 109 0.77 -14.88 4.53
C ARG A 109 2.26 -14.54 4.40
N LEU A 110 2.88 -13.98 5.43
CA LEU A 110 4.34 -13.74 5.45
C LEU A 110 5.13 -15.05 5.44
N ARG A 111 4.68 -16.07 6.18
CA ARG A 111 5.30 -17.40 6.19
C ARG A 111 5.26 -18.06 4.83
N LEU A 112 4.17 -17.91 4.06
CA LEU A 112 4.12 -18.39 2.68
C LEU A 112 5.27 -17.87 1.82
N PHE A 113 5.59 -16.57 1.90
CA PHE A 113 6.71 -15.99 1.16
C PHE A 113 8.06 -16.52 1.66
N LEU A 114 8.24 -16.60 2.98
CA LEU A 114 9.47 -17.10 3.60
C LEU A 114 9.74 -18.58 3.29
N GLU A 115 8.68 -19.40 3.23
CA GLU A 115 8.73 -20.82 2.84
C GLU A 115 8.95 -20.97 1.33
N ALA A 116 8.38 -20.07 0.53
CA ALA A 116 8.48 -20.13 -0.92
C ALA A 116 9.85 -19.71 -1.44
N ASP A 117 10.56 -18.82 -0.76
CA ASP A 117 11.84 -18.29 -1.24
C ASP A 117 12.83 -18.08 -0.09
N GLU A 118 13.83 -18.96 0.02
CA GLU A 118 14.90 -18.85 1.01
C GLU A 118 15.69 -17.54 0.87
N LYS A 119 15.72 -16.94 -0.32
CA LYS A 119 16.42 -15.68 -0.63
C LYS A 119 15.51 -14.46 -0.51
N LEU A 120 14.25 -14.59 -0.08
CA LEU A 120 13.30 -13.49 0.02
C LEU A 120 13.92 -12.23 0.68
N ARG A 121 14.66 -12.44 1.77
CA ARG A 121 15.30 -11.36 2.56
C ARG A 121 16.37 -10.58 1.79
N GLU A 122 16.99 -11.20 0.80
CA GLU A 122 18.00 -10.55 -0.06
C GLU A 122 17.32 -9.81 -1.22
N ARG A 123 16.21 -10.36 -1.71
CA ARG A 123 15.49 -9.90 -2.90
C ARG A 123 14.56 -8.72 -2.63
N VAL A 124 13.96 -8.67 -1.44
CA VAL A 124 13.03 -7.63 -1.01
C VAL A 124 13.67 -6.74 0.03
N GLN A 125 13.62 -5.42 -0.18
CA GLN A 125 14.20 -4.43 0.75
C GLN A 125 13.16 -3.73 1.61
N TYR A 126 11.88 -3.83 1.25
CA TYR A 126 10.79 -3.28 2.06
C TYR A 126 9.58 -4.21 2.12
N VAL A 127 8.75 -4.06 3.14
CA VAL A 127 7.36 -4.57 3.13
C VAL A 127 6.39 -3.40 3.16
N ALA A 128 5.40 -3.44 2.28
CA ALA A 128 4.35 -2.44 2.21
C ALA A 128 3.05 -3.04 2.75
N PHE A 129 2.67 -2.69 3.98
CA PHE A 129 1.31 -2.96 4.45
C PHE A 129 0.45 -1.77 4.07
N GLU A 130 -0.38 -1.94 3.05
CA GLU A 130 -1.00 -0.81 2.36
C GLU A 130 -2.51 -0.93 2.25
N THR A 131 -3.17 0.23 2.17
CA THR A 131 -4.64 0.35 2.14
C THR A 131 -5.31 -0.20 3.42
N LEU A 132 -4.65 -0.11 4.58
CA LEU A 132 -5.25 -0.62 5.82
C LEU A 132 -6.44 0.26 6.26
N PRO A 133 -7.64 -0.31 6.46
CA PRO A 133 -8.84 0.47 6.80
C PRO A 133 -9.24 0.40 8.28
N ARG A 134 -8.49 -0.32 9.12
CA ARG A 134 -8.82 -0.55 10.54
C ARG A 134 -7.62 -0.44 11.46
N LEU A 135 -7.83 0.03 12.69
CA LEU A 135 -6.76 0.14 13.70
C LEU A 135 -6.23 -1.20 14.20
N ASP A 136 -7.11 -2.19 14.37
CA ASP A 136 -6.70 -3.52 14.82
C ASP A 136 -5.85 -4.22 13.77
N GLU A 137 -6.15 -4.06 12.49
CA GLU A 137 -5.31 -4.57 11.42
C GLU A 137 -3.94 -3.88 11.36
N ILE A 138 -3.88 -2.55 11.57
CA ILE A 138 -2.61 -1.81 11.69
C ILE A 138 -1.74 -2.42 12.80
N ARG A 139 -2.32 -2.75 13.96
CA ARG A 139 -1.57 -3.39 15.05
C ARG A 139 -1.20 -4.83 14.72
N ALA A 140 -2.10 -5.57 14.07
CA ALA A 140 -1.89 -6.94 13.65
C ALA A 140 -0.69 -7.09 12.71
N VAL A 141 -0.55 -6.25 11.67
CA VAL A 141 0.56 -6.34 10.72
C VAL A 141 1.93 -6.09 11.39
N ARG A 142 1.97 -5.16 12.36
CA ARG A 142 3.19 -4.86 13.13
C ARG A 142 3.64 -6.04 13.98
N ARG A 143 2.69 -6.78 14.55
CA ARG A 143 2.95 -8.01 15.31
C ARG A 143 3.32 -9.16 14.37
N ALA A 144 2.62 -9.30 13.25
CA ALA A 144 2.84 -10.35 12.26
C ALA A 144 4.26 -10.29 11.66
N ILE A 145 4.73 -9.11 11.23
CA ILE A 145 6.08 -8.99 10.65
C ILE A 145 7.19 -9.32 11.66
N ARG A 146 7.00 -8.93 12.93
CA ARG A 146 7.91 -9.29 14.03
C ARG A 146 7.88 -10.80 14.29
N ALA A 147 6.70 -11.40 14.38
CA ALA A 147 6.53 -12.84 14.61
C ALA A 147 7.06 -13.69 13.45
N ALA A 148 7.02 -13.17 12.22
CA ALA A 148 7.61 -13.81 11.05
C ALA A 148 9.15 -13.78 11.05
N GLY A 149 9.78 -12.96 11.91
CA GLY A 149 11.23 -12.76 11.90
C GLY A 149 11.73 -12.14 10.59
N LEU A 150 10.92 -11.29 9.97
CA LEU A 150 11.28 -10.58 8.74
C LEU A 150 11.77 -9.17 9.11
N ASN A 151 13.08 -9.04 9.26
CA ASN A 151 13.75 -7.81 9.69
C ASN A 151 14.14 -6.93 8.49
N VAL A 152 13.14 -6.47 7.74
CA VAL A 152 13.32 -5.43 6.71
C VAL A 152 12.49 -4.20 7.07
N PRO A 153 12.90 -2.99 6.67
CA PRO A 153 12.07 -1.81 6.85
C PRO A 153 10.68 -2.02 6.23
N PHE A 154 9.64 -1.55 6.90
CA PHE A 154 8.28 -1.65 6.38
C PHE A 154 7.53 -0.35 6.61
N TRP A 155 6.46 -0.13 5.85
CA TRP A 155 5.54 0.97 6.12
C TRP A 155 4.13 0.47 6.30
N VAL A 156 3.36 1.29 7.01
CA VAL A 156 1.90 1.16 7.12
C VAL A 156 1.27 2.34 6.41
N SER A 157 0.50 2.06 5.35
CA SER A 157 -0.28 3.06 4.64
C SER A 157 -1.77 2.77 4.78
N CYS A 158 -2.54 3.81 5.07
CA CYS A 158 -3.98 3.70 5.33
C CYS A 158 -4.81 4.35 4.22
N VAL A 159 -6.10 4.05 4.20
CA VAL A 159 -7.06 4.57 3.21
C VAL A 159 -8.13 5.45 3.86
N PHE A 160 -8.48 6.56 3.20
CA PHE A 160 -9.49 7.51 3.71
C PHE A 160 -10.56 7.77 2.64
N PRO A 161 -11.43 6.79 2.34
CA PRO A 161 -12.34 6.83 1.18
C PRO A 161 -13.58 7.72 1.38
N GLY A 162 -13.98 7.97 2.64
CA GLY A 162 -15.10 8.87 2.98
C GLY A 162 -14.78 10.35 2.71
N GLU A 163 -15.68 11.27 3.06
CA GLU A 163 -15.34 12.71 3.02
C GLU A 163 -14.58 13.14 4.28
N GLU A 164 -14.97 12.59 5.44
CA GLU A 164 -14.28 12.84 6.71
C GLU A 164 -12.84 12.30 6.72
N PRO A 165 -11.95 12.89 7.54
CA PRO A 165 -10.57 12.44 7.70
C PRO A 165 -10.45 11.24 8.67
N THR A 166 -11.30 10.24 8.48
CA THR A 166 -11.32 9.02 9.31
C THR A 166 -11.09 7.76 8.47
N LEU A 167 -10.57 6.73 9.12
CA LEU A 167 -10.56 5.38 8.55
C LEU A 167 -12.00 4.88 8.36
N PRO A 168 -12.21 3.87 7.49
CA PRO A 168 -13.50 3.20 7.36
C PRO A 168 -14.09 2.64 8.66
N ASP A 169 -13.25 2.26 9.63
CA ASP A 169 -13.70 1.85 10.97
C ASP A 169 -14.14 3.00 11.90
N GLY A 170 -14.08 4.25 11.41
CA GLY A 170 -14.45 5.47 12.14
C GLY A 170 -13.30 6.11 12.91
N SER A 171 -12.10 5.54 12.89
CA SER A 171 -10.97 6.03 13.67
C SER A 171 -10.38 7.33 13.12
N SER A 172 -10.02 8.23 14.04
CA SER A 172 -9.33 9.49 13.75
C SER A 172 -7.85 9.28 13.38
N ILE A 173 -7.24 10.28 12.73
CA ILE A 173 -5.82 10.24 12.37
C ILE A 173 -4.91 10.09 13.60
N GLY A 174 -5.24 10.74 14.72
CA GLY A 174 -4.50 10.56 15.98
C GLY A 174 -4.50 9.11 16.46
N GLN A 175 -5.62 8.41 16.35
CA GLN A 175 -5.69 6.98 16.68
C GLN A 175 -4.91 6.12 15.68
N VAL A 176 -4.90 6.49 14.39
CA VAL A 176 -4.10 5.81 13.36
C VAL A 176 -2.62 5.93 13.65
N VAL A 177 -2.13 7.15 13.91
CA VAL A 177 -0.72 7.40 14.28
C VAL A 177 -0.38 6.62 15.55
N GLN A 178 -1.23 6.66 16.58
CA GLN A 178 -1.00 5.89 17.80
C GLN A 178 -0.92 4.38 17.51
N ALA A 179 -1.84 3.81 16.74
CA ALA A 179 -1.83 2.40 16.38
C ALA A 179 -0.61 2.00 15.53
N ALA A 180 -0.09 2.90 14.69
CA ALA A 180 1.03 2.63 13.81
C ALA A 180 2.40 2.73 14.50
N VAL A 181 2.62 3.73 15.36
CA VAL A 181 3.97 4.04 15.88
C VAL A 181 4.15 3.94 17.39
N ALA A 182 3.08 3.90 18.18
CA ALA A 182 3.24 3.78 19.64
C ALA A 182 3.90 2.44 20.02
N GLU A 183 4.69 2.46 21.09
CA GLU A 183 5.29 1.26 21.66
C GLU A 183 4.22 0.21 21.96
N MET A 184 4.45 -1.01 21.49
CA MET A 184 3.55 -2.14 21.68
C MET A 184 4.36 -3.42 21.79
N ALA A 185 4.18 -4.14 22.89
CA ALA A 185 4.89 -5.39 23.15
C ALA A 185 4.65 -6.41 22.03
N GLY A 186 5.71 -7.09 21.61
CA GLY A 186 5.62 -8.09 20.53
C GLY A 186 5.38 -7.51 19.13
N SER A 187 5.51 -6.19 18.93
CA SER A 187 5.35 -5.55 17.62
C SER A 187 6.66 -4.96 17.09
N ALA A 188 6.75 -4.77 15.77
CA ALA A 188 7.76 -3.93 15.15
C ALA A 188 7.23 -2.49 14.95
N VAL A 189 8.14 -1.52 14.88
CA VAL A 189 7.82 -0.12 14.56
C VAL A 189 8.07 0.09 13.06
N PRO A 190 7.10 0.63 12.30
CA PRO A 190 7.27 0.88 10.88
C PRO A 190 8.33 1.96 10.65
N TRP A 191 9.10 1.83 9.58
CA TRP A 191 9.98 2.87 9.07
C TRP A 191 9.20 4.06 8.51
N GLY A 192 8.03 3.78 7.91
CA GLY A 192 7.17 4.81 7.33
C GLY A 192 5.70 4.66 7.69
N VAL A 193 4.99 5.79 7.73
CA VAL A 193 3.53 5.82 7.84
C VAL A 193 2.97 6.64 6.68
N GLY A 194 1.76 6.33 6.25
CA GLY A 194 1.31 6.89 4.99
C GLY A 194 -0.16 6.79 4.67
N ILE A 195 -0.46 7.31 3.47
CA ILE A 195 -1.78 7.37 2.87
C ILE A 195 -1.68 6.90 1.43
N ASN A 196 -2.55 5.97 1.06
CA ASN A 196 -2.66 5.50 -0.32
C ASN A 196 -4.10 5.25 -0.73
N CYS A 197 -4.30 5.11 -2.05
CA CYS A 197 -5.61 4.85 -2.67
C CYS A 197 -6.71 5.79 -2.16
N THR A 198 -6.31 7.04 -1.94
CA THR A 198 -7.13 8.12 -1.41
C THR A 198 -7.07 9.25 -2.42
N LYS A 199 -8.18 9.97 -2.58
CA LYS A 199 -8.29 11.05 -3.57
C LYS A 199 -7.30 12.18 -3.26
N ILE A 200 -6.59 12.65 -4.29
CA ILE A 200 -5.53 13.66 -4.18
C ILE A 200 -5.96 14.93 -3.42
N TYR A 201 -7.19 15.41 -3.64
CA TYR A 201 -7.68 16.64 -3.00
C TYR A 201 -7.78 16.57 -1.48
N LYS A 202 -7.84 15.36 -0.90
CA LYS A 202 -7.89 15.17 0.55
C LYS A 202 -6.51 15.24 1.19
N LEU A 203 -5.43 14.99 0.43
CA LEU A 203 -4.13 14.70 0.99
C LEU A 203 -3.53 15.86 1.78
N ASP A 204 -3.67 17.12 1.34
CA ASP A 204 -3.07 18.26 2.07
C ASP A 204 -3.59 18.34 3.52
N GLY A 205 -4.90 18.21 3.70
CA GLY A 205 -5.54 18.20 5.02
C GLY A 205 -5.14 17.00 5.86
N LEU A 206 -5.17 15.79 5.27
CA LEU A 206 -4.80 14.55 5.97
C LEU A 206 -3.33 14.56 6.40
N VAL A 207 -2.42 14.97 5.51
CA VAL A 207 -0.97 15.01 5.78
C VAL A 207 -0.63 16.03 6.85
N ARG A 208 -1.32 17.19 6.87
CA ARG A 208 -1.17 18.18 7.95
C ARG A 208 -1.53 17.57 9.30
N GLU A 209 -2.69 16.90 9.41
CA GLU A 209 -3.14 16.28 10.66
C GLU A 209 -2.23 15.11 11.08
N PHE A 210 -1.78 14.28 10.13
CA PHE A 210 -0.75 13.26 10.38
C PHE A 210 0.53 13.88 10.96
N GLY A 211 0.97 15.01 10.40
CA GLY A 211 2.14 15.74 10.88
C GLY A 211 1.96 16.27 12.29
N GLU A 212 0.80 16.86 12.61
CA GLU A 212 0.46 17.35 13.96
C GLU A 212 0.48 16.21 14.99
N GLU A 213 -0.13 15.07 14.66
CA GLU A 213 -0.20 13.90 15.56
C GLU A 213 1.16 13.21 15.74
N VAL A 214 1.96 13.09 14.67
CA VAL A 214 3.33 12.57 14.75
C VAL A 214 4.21 13.49 15.59
N ALA A 215 4.17 14.81 15.37
CA ALA A 215 4.94 15.77 16.15
C ALA A 215 4.55 15.73 17.64
N SER A 216 3.25 15.62 17.93
CA SER A 216 2.71 15.44 19.27
C SER A 216 3.20 14.14 19.92
N ALA A 217 3.24 13.03 19.18
CA ALA A 217 3.72 11.74 19.68
C ALA A 217 5.22 11.76 19.98
N VAL A 218 6.04 12.35 19.10
CA VAL A 218 7.48 12.53 19.31
C VAL A 218 7.76 13.48 20.48
N GLY A 219 7.07 14.62 20.55
CA GLY A 219 7.23 15.59 21.64
C GLY A 219 6.86 15.02 23.03
N LYS A 220 6.00 13.99 23.08
CA LYS A 220 5.64 13.25 24.29
C LYS A 220 6.54 12.04 24.57
N GLY A 221 7.56 11.80 23.73
CA GLY A 221 8.46 10.65 23.85
C GLY A 221 7.82 9.30 23.59
N ARG A 222 6.67 9.25 22.88
CA ARG A 222 5.97 7.99 22.56
C ARG A 222 6.53 7.28 21.34
N VAL A 223 7.32 8.01 20.54
CA VAL A 223 7.97 7.55 19.31
C VAL A 223 9.37 8.12 19.31
N GLU A 224 10.38 7.28 19.05
CA GLU A 224 11.80 7.67 19.12
C GLU A 224 12.19 8.65 18.02
N ALA A 225 11.60 8.51 16.83
CA ALA A 225 11.93 9.32 15.65
C ALA A 225 10.70 9.54 14.77
N VAL A 226 10.72 10.62 14.00
CA VAL A 226 9.70 10.88 12.99
C VAL A 226 9.81 9.82 11.88
N PRO A 227 8.76 9.04 11.59
CA PRO A 227 8.77 8.08 10.48
C PRO A 227 8.82 8.78 9.13
N SER A 228 9.25 8.07 8.09
CA SER A 228 9.11 8.57 6.72
C SER A 228 7.64 8.69 6.33
N LEU A 229 7.28 9.78 5.64
CA LEU A 229 5.92 9.94 5.12
C LEU A 229 5.79 9.23 3.77
N VAL A 230 4.83 8.32 3.67
CA VAL A 230 4.58 7.54 2.46
C VAL A 230 3.27 7.99 1.81
N LEU A 231 3.30 8.46 0.56
CA LEU A 231 2.12 8.99 -0.13
C LEU A 231 2.00 8.43 -1.54
N TYR A 232 0.91 7.72 -1.83
CA TYR A 232 0.62 7.27 -3.19
C TYR A 232 -0.89 7.27 -3.44
N PRO A 233 -1.48 8.46 -3.67
CA PRO A 233 -2.91 8.64 -3.88
C PRO A 233 -3.38 8.07 -5.21
N ASP A 234 -4.68 8.06 -5.44
CA ASP A 234 -5.23 7.76 -6.77
C ASP A 234 -4.71 8.77 -7.80
N GLY A 235 -4.30 8.27 -8.96
CA GLY A 235 -3.89 9.04 -10.14
C GLY A 235 -5.06 9.62 -10.94
N THR A 236 -6.23 9.80 -10.33
CA THR A 236 -7.37 10.42 -11.00
C THR A 236 -7.29 11.93 -10.92
N ASN A 237 -7.88 12.59 -11.92
CA ASN A 237 -8.01 14.05 -11.94
C ASN A 237 -9.47 14.43 -11.68
N GLY A 238 -10.01 13.93 -10.56
CA GLY A 238 -11.39 14.17 -10.11
C GLY A 238 -12.38 13.04 -10.39
N GLU A 239 -11.99 11.97 -11.09
CA GLU A 239 -12.82 10.77 -11.21
C GLU A 239 -12.91 9.99 -9.89
N VAL A 240 -14.09 9.46 -9.58
CA VAL A 240 -14.38 8.57 -8.44
C VAL A 240 -14.78 7.21 -8.98
N TYR A 241 -14.26 6.13 -8.37
CA TYR A 241 -14.67 4.79 -8.74
C TYR A 241 -16.07 4.49 -8.20
N ASN A 242 -17.00 4.18 -9.11
CA ASN A 242 -18.34 3.73 -8.78
C ASN A 242 -18.33 2.20 -8.66
N THR A 243 -18.49 1.71 -7.44
CA THR A 243 -18.46 0.26 -7.13
C THR A 243 -19.68 -0.50 -7.68
N THR A 244 -20.76 0.20 -8.02
CA THR A 244 -21.97 -0.39 -8.61
C THR A 244 -21.81 -0.58 -10.11
N THR A 245 -21.30 0.43 -10.81
CA THR A 245 -21.08 0.37 -12.27
C THR A 245 -19.72 -0.22 -12.64
N GLN A 246 -18.82 -0.37 -11.66
CA GLN A 246 -17.41 -0.74 -11.84
C GLN A 246 -16.65 0.20 -12.79
N MET A 247 -17.10 1.46 -12.91
CA MET A 247 -16.51 2.48 -13.77
C MET A 247 -16.01 3.68 -12.97
N TRP A 248 -15.08 4.44 -13.56
CA TRP A 248 -14.64 5.72 -13.02
C TRP A 248 -15.51 6.84 -13.58
N GLU A 249 -16.14 7.61 -12.71
CA GLU A 249 -17.10 8.66 -13.04
C GLU A 249 -16.63 10.00 -12.47
N LYS A 250 -16.75 11.09 -13.24
CA LYS A 250 -16.51 12.44 -12.71
C LYS A 250 -17.71 12.84 -11.86
N ARG A 251 -17.47 13.48 -10.70
CA ARG A 251 -18.57 14.02 -9.87
C ARG A 251 -19.40 15.02 -10.68
N GLU A 252 -20.73 14.98 -10.50
CA GLU A 252 -21.60 16.07 -10.96
C GLU A 252 -21.14 17.39 -10.33
N GLY A 253 -20.87 18.40 -11.17
CA GLY A 253 -20.31 19.69 -10.74
C GLY A 253 -18.78 19.80 -10.78
N PHE A 254 -18.04 18.72 -11.09
CA PHE A 254 -16.59 18.81 -11.31
C PHE A 254 -16.31 19.56 -12.61
N ARG A 255 -15.83 20.80 -12.50
CA ARG A 255 -15.40 21.60 -13.64
C ARG A 255 -14.00 21.16 -14.05
N SER A 256 -13.87 20.61 -15.25
CA SER A 256 -12.57 20.29 -15.84
C SER A 256 -11.69 21.55 -15.87
N GLY A 257 -10.60 21.57 -15.09
CA GLY A 257 -9.64 22.68 -15.05
C GLY A 257 -9.51 23.44 -13.72
N GLU A 258 -10.31 23.13 -12.69
CA GLU A 258 -10.16 23.79 -11.37
C GLU A 258 -9.04 23.18 -10.50
N SER A 259 -8.56 21.98 -10.82
CA SER A 259 -7.43 21.34 -10.14
C SER A 259 -6.27 21.18 -11.14
N GLY A 260 -5.07 21.62 -10.75
CA GLY A 260 -3.86 21.50 -11.56
C GLY A 260 -3.47 20.04 -11.86
N PRO A 261 -2.37 19.78 -12.59
CA PRO A 261 -1.91 18.42 -12.85
C PRO A 261 -1.70 17.61 -11.56
N TRP A 262 -2.00 16.31 -11.59
CA TRP A 262 -1.94 15.42 -10.42
C TRP A 262 -0.56 15.44 -9.76
N GLU A 263 0.48 15.39 -10.58
CA GLU A 263 1.89 15.42 -10.17
C GLU A 263 2.24 16.73 -9.44
N SER A 264 1.70 17.86 -9.89
CA SER A 264 1.91 19.17 -9.27
C SER A 264 1.18 19.29 -7.94
N GLN A 265 -0.05 18.77 -7.87
CA GLN A 265 -0.81 18.72 -6.62
C GLN A 265 -0.06 17.88 -5.57
N LEU A 266 0.43 16.69 -5.95
CA LEU A 266 1.13 15.80 -5.03
C LEU A 266 2.49 16.38 -4.60
N ALA A 267 3.26 16.98 -5.52
CA ALA A 267 4.49 17.69 -5.17
C ALA A 267 4.22 18.85 -4.19
N GLN A 268 3.15 19.62 -4.40
CA GLN A 268 2.77 20.70 -3.48
C GLN A 268 2.42 20.19 -2.07
N VAL A 269 1.74 19.05 -1.96
CA VAL A 269 1.47 18.40 -0.66
C VAL A 269 2.79 18.02 0.03
N VAL A 270 3.73 17.44 -0.70
CA VAL A 270 5.06 17.07 -0.17
C VAL A 270 5.84 18.30 0.28
N ALA A 271 5.86 19.37 -0.53
CA ALA A 271 6.51 20.63 -0.20
C ALA A 271 5.90 21.26 1.06
N ASN A 272 4.56 21.28 1.18
CA ASN A 272 3.86 21.76 2.37
C ASN A 272 4.21 20.94 3.61
N ALA A 273 4.20 19.61 3.49
CA ALA A 273 4.52 18.68 4.57
C ALA A 273 5.97 18.84 5.05
N ARG A 274 6.92 19.04 4.13
CA ARG A 274 8.33 19.32 4.44
C ARG A 274 8.52 20.67 5.12
N ALA A 275 7.81 21.70 4.66
CA ALA A 275 7.98 23.06 5.17
C ALA A 275 7.30 23.30 6.52
N LYS A 276 6.16 22.65 6.78
CA LYS A 276 5.29 22.94 7.94
C LYS A 276 5.15 21.78 8.91
N GLY A 277 5.42 20.55 8.45
CA GLY A 277 5.27 19.33 9.25
C GLY A 277 6.59 18.82 9.82
N PRO A 278 6.54 17.72 10.59
CA PRO A 278 7.74 17.12 11.18
C PRO A 278 8.54 16.27 10.18
N PHE A 279 7.98 15.97 9.00
CA PHE A 279 8.52 14.97 8.08
C PHE A 279 9.72 15.50 7.30
N THR A 280 10.81 14.73 7.32
CA THR A 280 12.05 15.04 6.58
C THR A 280 12.35 14.04 5.46
N SER A 281 11.75 12.85 5.53
CA SER A 281 11.89 11.75 4.57
C SER A 281 10.55 11.39 3.97
N PHE A 282 10.53 11.15 2.65
CA PHE A 282 9.31 10.93 1.87
C PHE A 282 9.50 9.78 0.88
N LEU A 283 8.47 8.94 0.75
CA LEU A 283 8.32 7.99 -0.36
C LEU A 283 7.02 8.32 -1.07
N VAL A 284 7.09 8.68 -2.36
CA VAL A 284 5.96 9.25 -3.09
C VAL A 284 5.71 8.50 -4.38
N GLY A 285 4.46 8.19 -4.69
CA GLY A 285 4.07 7.44 -5.88
C GLY A 285 2.60 7.63 -6.23
N GLY A 286 1.97 6.62 -6.83
CA GLY A 286 0.54 6.63 -7.12
C GLY A 286 -0.10 5.24 -6.97
N CYS A 287 -1.40 5.22 -6.64
CA CYS A 287 -2.22 4.02 -6.54
C CYS A 287 -3.09 3.87 -7.81
N CYS A 288 -4.42 3.77 -7.69
CA CYS A 288 -5.29 3.45 -8.80
C CYS A 288 -5.21 4.55 -9.86
N LYS A 289 -5.16 4.14 -11.13
CA LYS A 289 -5.10 5.04 -12.31
C LYS A 289 -3.83 5.89 -12.45
N ALA A 290 -2.89 5.84 -11.50
CA ALA A 290 -1.58 6.39 -11.73
C ALA A 290 -0.83 5.54 -12.78
N SER A 291 -0.25 6.20 -13.76
CA SER A 291 0.51 5.57 -14.83
C SER A 291 2.01 5.84 -14.65
N HIS A 292 2.82 5.06 -15.37
CA HIS A 292 4.24 5.29 -15.48
C HIS A 292 4.62 6.71 -15.97
N ASN A 293 3.73 7.36 -16.72
CA ASN A 293 3.93 8.73 -17.19
C ASN A 293 3.73 9.75 -16.06
N ASP A 294 2.76 9.52 -15.18
CA ASP A 294 2.50 10.37 -14.02
C ASP A 294 3.66 10.30 -13.02
N ILE A 295 4.18 9.09 -12.79
CA ILE A 295 5.38 8.89 -11.95
C ILE A 295 6.61 9.60 -12.52
N ARG A 296 6.80 9.58 -13.85
CA ARG A 296 7.92 10.30 -14.47
C ARG A 296 7.83 11.81 -14.22
N LYS A 297 6.67 12.40 -14.49
CA LYS A 297 6.47 13.85 -14.30
C LYS A 297 6.58 14.25 -12.83
N LEU A 298 6.08 13.42 -11.92
CA LEU A 298 6.24 13.62 -10.49
C LEU A 298 7.73 13.60 -10.08
N ALA A 299 8.51 12.65 -10.59
CA ALA A 299 9.93 12.58 -10.32
C ALA A 299 10.71 13.79 -10.88
N GLU A 300 10.31 14.34 -12.03
CA GLU A 300 10.85 15.57 -12.59
C GLU A 300 10.54 16.78 -11.69
N GLN A 301 9.28 16.89 -11.24
CA GLN A 301 8.83 17.97 -10.36
C GLN A 301 9.59 17.95 -9.01
N LEU A 302 9.68 16.79 -8.36
CA LEU A 302 10.34 16.64 -7.06
C LEU A 302 11.86 16.84 -7.09
N LYS A 303 12.52 16.72 -8.25
CA LYS A 303 13.95 17.01 -8.43
C LYS A 303 14.25 18.49 -8.66
N SER A 304 13.24 19.26 -9.06
CA SER A 304 13.38 20.69 -9.39
C SER A 304 13.21 21.62 -8.19
N GLU A 305 12.82 21.07 -7.03
CA GLU A 305 12.65 21.74 -5.74
C GLU A 305 13.87 21.53 -4.83
#